data_AF-A0A7C5G8Q4-F1
#
_entry.id   AF-A0A7C5G8Q4-F1
#
_cell.length_a   1.000
_cell.length_b   1.000
_cell.length_c   1.000
_cell.angle_alpha   90.00
_cell.angle_beta   90.00
_cell.angle_gamma   90.00
#
_symmetry.space_group_name_H-M   'P 1'
#
loop_
_entity.id
_entity.type
_entity.pdbx_description
1 polymer ?
#
loop_
_entity_poly.entity_id
_entity_poly.type
_entity_poly.pdbx_seq_one_letter_code
_entity_poly.pdbx_strand_id
1 'polypeptide(L)'
;MKQYLSIEPWRVVEGQYFPDYNEASESVMSIGNGKMGQRANFEEYFSGKSLSGNYLAGIYYPDKTRVGWWKNGYPEYFAKVLNAVNWIGLNIIVNEQILDLNVVKIHRFERVLDMKRGVLERKFVVEFPKGEMIEVETFRFYSMVQDEIGVLDYKIKALNFSGKIQVESILDFNVRNRDANYDEVFWTPIKESVHQNNALVIAETKKTAFRVACAVNSIFIANKTDVSNQANWEQAPQKISRVLPMAIQEG
;
A
#
# COMPACT_ATOMS: atom_id res chain seq x y z
N MET A 1 -10.30 -26.26 -3.05
CA MET A 1 -9.66 -24.97 -3.39
C MET A 1 -10.05 -24.61 -4.81
N LYS A 2 -10.60 -23.41 -5.06
CA LYS A 2 -10.94 -22.96 -6.41
C LYS A 2 -9.65 -22.44 -7.07
N GLN A 3 -9.33 -22.93 -8.27
CA GLN A 3 -8.20 -22.42 -9.04
C GLN A 3 -8.63 -21.11 -9.72
N TYR A 4 -8.26 -19.97 -9.14
CA TYR A 4 -8.58 -18.63 -9.64
C TYR A 4 -7.33 -17.87 -10.13
N LEU A 5 -6.14 -18.39 -9.79
CA LEU A 5 -4.85 -17.94 -10.30
C LEU A 5 -4.43 -18.83 -11.46
N SER A 6 -3.97 -18.22 -12.55
CA SER A 6 -3.25 -18.91 -13.59
C SER A 6 -1.74 -18.86 -13.32
N ILE A 7 -1.06 -19.94 -13.65
CA ILE A 7 0.36 -20.12 -13.39
C ILE A 7 1.05 -20.27 -14.74
N GLU A 8 1.91 -19.31 -15.05
CA GLU A 8 2.85 -19.34 -16.17
C GLU A 8 4.27 -19.55 -15.60
N PRO A 9 5.26 -19.97 -16.41
CA PRO A 9 6.60 -20.34 -15.89
C PRO A 9 7.26 -19.31 -14.96
N TRP A 10 6.99 -18.02 -15.16
CA TRP A 10 7.52 -16.93 -14.35
C TRP A 10 6.46 -15.94 -13.85
N ARG A 11 5.17 -16.25 -14.04
CA ARG A 11 4.09 -15.33 -13.68
C ARG A 11 2.99 -16.05 -12.93
N VAL A 12 2.59 -15.48 -11.80
CA VAL A 12 1.31 -15.81 -11.15
C VAL A 12 0.33 -14.72 -11.52
N VAL A 13 -0.76 -15.08 -12.18
CA VAL A 13 -1.71 -14.11 -12.77
C VAL A 13 -3.10 -14.31 -12.20
N GLU A 14 -3.63 -13.26 -11.60
CA GLU A 14 -5.04 -13.12 -11.22
C GLU A 14 -5.73 -12.28 -12.30
N GLY A 15 -6.35 -12.94 -13.28
CA GLY A 15 -6.97 -12.27 -14.44
C GLY A 15 -8.37 -11.71 -14.21
N GLN A 16 -8.90 -11.83 -12.98
CA GLN A 16 -10.17 -11.25 -12.54
C GLN A 16 -10.11 -10.99 -11.04
N TYR A 17 -10.73 -9.90 -10.59
CA TYR A 17 -10.80 -9.61 -9.16
C TYR A 17 -11.90 -10.45 -8.49
N PHE A 18 -11.54 -11.18 -7.44
CA PHE A 18 -12.49 -11.94 -6.62
C PHE A 18 -12.42 -11.48 -5.16
N PRO A 19 -13.42 -10.74 -4.64
CA PRO A 19 -13.40 -10.19 -3.27
C PRO A 19 -13.11 -11.23 -2.18
N ASP A 20 -13.70 -12.43 -2.30
CA ASP A 20 -13.54 -13.52 -1.32
C ASP A 20 -12.11 -14.06 -1.23
N TYR A 21 -11.30 -13.87 -2.28
CA TYR A 21 -9.92 -14.35 -2.36
C TYR A 21 -8.88 -13.24 -2.19
N ASN A 22 -9.30 -11.99 -1.92
CA ASN A 22 -8.38 -10.86 -1.89
C ASN A 22 -7.22 -11.08 -0.88
N GLU A 23 -7.51 -11.50 0.36
CA GLU A 23 -6.46 -11.78 1.36
C GLU A 23 -5.52 -12.94 0.96
N ALA A 24 -6.03 -13.90 0.18
CA ALA A 24 -5.22 -15.00 -0.32
C ALA A 24 -4.26 -14.48 -1.40
N SER A 25 -4.75 -13.69 -2.35
CA SER A 25 -3.94 -13.07 -3.40
C SER A 25 -2.93 -12.08 -2.84
N GLU A 26 -3.32 -11.27 -1.84
CA GLU A 26 -2.40 -10.41 -1.07
C GLU A 26 -1.24 -11.20 -0.47
N SER A 27 -1.48 -12.44 -0.03
CA SER A 27 -0.45 -13.31 0.53
C SER A 27 0.43 -13.90 -0.58
N VAL A 28 -0.18 -14.56 -1.56
CA VAL A 28 0.52 -15.30 -2.62
C VAL A 28 1.38 -14.38 -3.49
N MET A 29 0.93 -13.15 -3.72
CA MET A 29 1.60 -12.19 -4.60
C MET A 29 2.49 -11.19 -3.85
N SER A 30 2.80 -11.45 -2.56
CA SER A 30 3.67 -10.59 -1.75
C SER A 30 5.05 -10.42 -2.40
N ILE A 31 5.63 -9.24 -2.22
CA ILE A 31 6.98 -8.89 -2.70
C ILE A 31 7.90 -8.55 -1.53
N GLY A 32 9.21 -8.73 -1.70
CA GLY A 32 10.20 -8.42 -0.68
C GLY A 32 11.63 -8.62 -1.17
N ASN A 33 12.59 -8.06 -0.43
CA ASN A 33 14.03 -8.12 -0.74
C ASN A 33 14.87 -8.66 0.43
N GLY A 34 14.24 -9.32 1.41
CA GLY A 34 14.88 -9.85 2.61
C GLY A 34 15.04 -8.84 3.75
N LYS A 35 15.18 -7.54 3.45
CA LYS A 35 15.16 -6.45 4.45
C LYS A 35 13.75 -5.92 4.67
N MET A 36 12.97 -5.83 3.61
CA MET A 36 11.59 -5.37 3.61
C MET A 36 10.70 -6.37 2.89
N GLY A 37 9.44 -6.45 3.30
CA GLY A 37 8.42 -7.26 2.65
C GLY A 37 7.05 -6.60 2.74
N GLN A 38 6.24 -6.78 1.72
CA GLN A 38 4.90 -6.22 1.65
C GLN A 38 3.95 -7.20 0.99
N ARG A 39 2.76 -7.33 1.56
CA ARG A 39 1.65 -8.06 0.95
C ARG A 39 1.19 -7.36 -0.32
N ALA A 40 0.55 -8.08 -1.24
CA ALA A 40 0.03 -7.49 -2.48
C ALA A 40 -1.27 -6.67 -2.27
N ASN A 41 -1.33 -5.87 -1.21
CA ASN A 41 -2.44 -4.94 -0.96
C ASN A 41 -2.55 -3.91 -2.08
N PHE A 42 -3.76 -3.41 -2.32
CA PHE A 42 -3.97 -2.29 -3.21
C PHE A 42 -3.32 -1.02 -2.67
N GLU A 43 -2.78 -0.22 -3.58
CA GLU A 43 -2.22 1.10 -3.30
C GLU A 43 -3.33 2.07 -2.87
N GLU A 44 -4.50 1.96 -3.50
CA GLU A 44 -5.63 2.85 -3.32
C GLU A 44 -6.45 2.52 -2.07
N TYR A 45 -7.30 3.46 -1.64
CA TYR A 45 -8.35 3.18 -0.68
C TYR A 45 -9.17 1.94 -1.08
N PHE A 46 -9.42 1.08 -0.11
CA PHE A 46 -10.15 -0.15 -0.32
C PHE A 46 -10.98 -0.49 0.92
N SER A 47 -12.30 -0.49 0.78
CA SER A 47 -13.23 -0.77 1.90
C SER A 47 -13.50 -2.26 2.12
N GLY A 48 -13.06 -3.12 1.20
CA GLY A 48 -13.31 -4.56 1.26
C GLY A 48 -12.41 -5.30 2.25
N LYS A 49 -12.56 -6.63 2.29
CA LYS A 49 -11.76 -7.48 3.17
C LYS A 49 -10.30 -7.53 2.70
N SER A 50 -9.39 -7.03 3.52
CA SER A 50 -7.96 -6.92 3.25
C SER A 50 -7.14 -7.08 4.53
N LEU A 51 -5.93 -7.63 4.40
CA LEU A 51 -4.91 -7.61 5.44
C LEU A 51 -3.72 -6.77 4.96
N SER A 52 -3.72 -5.47 5.29
CA SER A 52 -2.57 -4.61 5.03
C SER A 52 -1.35 -5.09 5.83
N GLY A 53 -0.20 -5.25 5.15
CA GLY A 53 1.02 -5.71 5.80
C GLY A 53 2.29 -5.26 5.10
N ASN A 54 3.06 -4.44 5.80
CA ASN A 54 4.43 -4.04 5.47
C ASN A 54 5.33 -4.52 6.61
N TYR A 55 6.50 -5.07 6.33
CA TYR A 55 7.35 -5.68 7.35
C TYR A 55 8.81 -5.32 7.12
N LEU A 56 9.53 -5.10 8.22
CA LEU A 56 10.96 -4.83 8.23
C LEU A 56 11.68 -5.93 9.00
N ALA A 57 12.70 -6.53 8.38
CA ALA A 57 13.46 -7.61 8.96
C ALA A 57 14.17 -7.16 10.25
N GLY A 58 14.12 -8.01 11.28
CA GLY A 58 14.73 -7.73 12.59
C GLY A 58 13.93 -6.77 13.48
N ILE A 59 12.86 -6.14 12.97
CA ILE A 59 12.01 -5.26 13.77
C ILE A 59 10.85 -6.06 14.35
N TYR A 60 10.92 -6.30 15.67
CA TYR A 60 9.92 -7.09 16.39
C TYR A 60 9.42 -6.38 17.66
N TYR A 61 8.31 -6.88 18.18
CA TYR A 61 7.73 -6.44 19.45
C TYR A 61 7.47 -7.62 20.37
N PRO A 62 7.90 -7.55 21.65
CA PRO A 62 7.59 -8.54 22.66
C PRO A 62 6.15 -8.32 23.17
N ASP A 63 5.18 -8.91 22.47
CA ASP A 63 3.78 -8.83 22.86
C ASP A 63 3.52 -9.77 24.04
N LYS A 64 2.83 -9.29 25.07
CA LYS A 64 2.69 -10.03 26.32
C LYS A 64 1.90 -11.32 26.06
N THR A 65 2.39 -12.44 26.60
CA THR A 65 1.75 -13.75 26.41
C THR A 65 0.30 -13.73 26.89
N ARG A 66 -0.63 -14.12 26.01
CA ARG A 66 -2.05 -14.30 26.30
C ARG A 66 -2.40 -15.78 26.13
N VAL A 67 -2.73 -16.45 27.23
CA VAL A 67 -3.06 -17.88 27.28
C VAL A 67 -4.30 -18.11 28.15
N GLY A 68 -4.98 -19.23 27.95
CA GLY A 68 -6.14 -19.60 28.79
C GLY A 68 -5.75 -19.84 30.25
N TRP A 69 -4.70 -20.61 30.50
CA TRP A 69 -4.17 -20.92 31.84
C TRP A 69 -2.65 -20.98 31.83
N TRP A 70 -2.00 -20.37 32.82
CA TRP A 70 -0.53 -20.33 32.90
C TRP A 70 0.07 -21.69 33.26
N LYS A 71 1.28 -21.97 32.75
CA LYS A 71 2.08 -23.16 33.04
C LYS A 71 3.54 -22.78 33.25
N ASN A 72 4.25 -23.52 34.11
CA ASN A 72 5.68 -23.34 34.32
C ASN A 72 6.43 -23.56 32.99
N GLY A 73 7.29 -22.62 32.62
CA GLY A 73 8.05 -22.65 31.37
C GLY A 73 7.41 -21.89 30.20
N TYR A 74 6.21 -21.31 30.37
CA TYR A 74 5.66 -20.41 29.35
C TYR A 74 6.49 -19.13 29.21
N PRO A 75 6.74 -18.67 27.97
CA PRO A 75 7.46 -17.43 27.76
C PRO A 75 6.61 -16.25 28.22
N GLU A 76 7.28 -15.20 28.71
CA GLU A 76 6.62 -13.97 29.16
C GLU A 76 6.01 -13.17 27.99
N TYR A 77 6.54 -13.37 26.78
CA TYR A 77 6.09 -12.70 25.57
C TYR A 77 6.13 -13.62 24.34
N PHE A 78 5.39 -13.22 23.32
CA PHE A 78 5.47 -13.75 21.96
C PHE A 78 6.02 -12.65 21.05
N ALA A 79 7.21 -12.86 20.49
CA ALA A 79 7.82 -11.91 19.58
C ALA A 79 7.07 -11.90 18.24
N LYS A 80 6.62 -10.71 17.82
CA LYS A 80 5.90 -10.53 16.55
C LYS A 80 6.66 -9.55 15.67
N VAL A 81 6.76 -9.87 14.38
CA VAL A 81 7.17 -8.87 13.38
C VAL A 81 6.02 -7.90 13.21
N LEU A 82 6.34 -6.61 13.25
CA LEU A 82 5.32 -5.56 13.23
C LEU A 82 4.88 -5.21 11.83
N ASN A 83 3.60 -4.85 11.69
CA ASN A 83 3.20 -4.05 10.54
C ASN A 83 3.92 -2.71 10.64
N ALA A 84 4.65 -2.34 9.61
CA ALA A 84 5.41 -1.12 9.46
C ALA A 84 4.64 -0.10 8.62
N VAL A 85 5.26 1.04 8.36
CA VAL A 85 4.74 2.14 7.53
C VAL A 85 4.07 1.66 6.24
N ASN A 86 2.88 2.20 5.96
CA ASN A 86 2.27 2.12 4.64
C ASN A 86 2.88 3.20 3.74
N TRP A 87 3.74 2.79 2.82
CA TRP A 87 4.48 3.68 1.92
C TRP A 87 3.88 3.76 0.50
N ILE A 88 2.92 2.88 0.16
CA ILE A 88 2.28 2.82 -1.16
C ILE A 88 0.91 3.51 -1.20
N GLY A 89 0.47 4.11 -0.09
CA GLY A 89 -0.89 4.57 0.05
C GLY A 89 -1.25 5.65 -0.97
N LEU A 90 -2.39 5.49 -1.63
CA LEU A 90 -2.96 6.44 -2.57
C LEU A 90 -4.45 6.66 -2.25
N ASN A 91 -4.94 7.89 -2.39
CA ASN A 91 -6.37 8.13 -2.63
C ASN A 91 -6.53 8.77 -4.01
N ILE A 92 -7.35 8.15 -4.85
CA ILE A 92 -7.71 8.67 -6.17
C ILE A 92 -9.16 9.10 -6.12
N ILE A 93 -9.43 10.37 -6.42
CA ILE A 93 -10.79 10.91 -6.43
C ILE A 93 -11.06 11.47 -7.83
N VAL A 94 -12.09 10.97 -8.50
CA VAL A 94 -12.52 11.39 -9.84
C VAL A 94 -13.90 12.02 -9.74
N ASN A 95 -14.04 13.30 -10.10
CA ASN A 95 -15.31 14.04 -10.01
C ASN A 95 -16.05 13.80 -8.67
N GLU A 96 -15.31 13.92 -7.56
CA GLU A 96 -15.78 13.73 -6.18
C GLU A 96 -16.11 12.27 -5.80
N GLN A 97 -15.76 11.29 -6.63
CA GLN A 97 -15.93 9.86 -6.36
C GLN A 97 -14.59 9.21 -6.05
N ILE A 98 -14.49 8.57 -4.88
CA ILE A 98 -13.28 7.83 -4.50
C ILE A 98 -13.16 6.53 -5.32
N LEU A 99 -11.95 6.23 -5.79
CA LEU A 99 -11.63 4.94 -6.36
C LEU A 99 -11.55 3.92 -5.24
N ASP A 100 -12.51 3.01 -5.23
CA ASP A 100 -12.55 1.85 -4.33
C ASP A 100 -13.00 0.64 -5.13
N LEU A 101 -12.08 -0.32 -5.34
CA LEU A 101 -12.36 -1.55 -6.11
C LEU A 101 -13.44 -2.45 -5.49
N ASN A 102 -13.81 -2.19 -4.23
CA ASN A 102 -14.94 -2.86 -3.59
C ASN A 102 -16.31 -2.27 -4.01
N VAL A 103 -16.33 -1.06 -4.56
CA VAL A 103 -17.55 -0.29 -4.87
C VAL A 103 -17.71 -0.04 -6.37
N VAL A 104 -16.64 0.34 -7.06
CA VAL A 104 -16.69 0.65 -8.49
C VAL A 104 -16.90 -0.62 -9.32
N LYS A 105 -17.51 -0.46 -10.50
CA LYS A 105 -17.70 -1.58 -11.41
C LYS A 105 -16.40 -1.87 -12.15
N ILE A 106 -15.87 -3.07 -12.00
CA ILE A 106 -14.64 -3.51 -12.65
C ILE A 106 -14.97 -4.16 -13.99
N HIS A 107 -14.44 -3.61 -15.08
CA HIS A 107 -14.58 -4.15 -16.44
C HIS A 107 -13.43 -5.07 -16.83
N ARG A 108 -12.21 -4.73 -16.40
CA ARG A 108 -11.00 -5.52 -16.60
C ARG A 108 -10.16 -5.43 -15.34
N PHE A 109 -9.52 -6.52 -14.98
CA PHE A 109 -8.59 -6.57 -13.87
C PHE A 109 -7.55 -7.65 -14.13
N GLU A 110 -6.29 -7.32 -13.96
CA GLU A 110 -5.20 -8.27 -13.98
C GLU A 110 -4.19 -7.86 -12.91
N ARG A 111 -3.83 -8.78 -12.02
CA ARG A 111 -2.71 -8.64 -11.07
C ARG A 111 -1.70 -9.74 -11.33
N VAL A 112 -0.44 -9.35 -11.50
CA VAL A 112 0.65 -10.22 -11.98
C VAL A 112 1.81 -10.11 -11.03
N LEU A 113 2.20 -11.22 -10.42
CA LEU A 113 3.52 -11.35 -9.82
C LEU A 113 4.46 -11.91 -10.89
N ASP A 114 5.39 -11.09 -11.38
CA ASP A 114 6.47 -11.53 -12.26
C ASP A 114 7.67 -11.95 -11.39
N MET A 115 7.83 -13.26 -11.25
CA MET A 115 8.86 -13.87 -10.41
C MET A 115 10.26 -13.75 -11.00
N LYS A 116 10.38 -13.51 -12.31
CA LYS A 116 11.67 -13.36 -12.98
C LYS A 116 12.25 -11.97 -12.76
N ARG A 117 11.42 -10.93 -12.84
CA ARG A 117 11.80 -9.54 -12.57
C ARG A 117 11.69 -9.16 -11.09
N GLY A 118 10.89 -9.89 -10.30
CA GLY A 118 10.63 -9.57 -8.90
C GLY A 118 9.70 -8.36 -8.71
N VAL A 119 8.73 -8.19 -9.62
CA VAL A 119 7.84 -7.03 -9.67
C VAL A 119 6.38 -7.45 -9.54
N LEU A 120 5.58 -6.60 -8.92
CA LEU A 120 4.13 -6.73 -8.88
C LEU A 120 3.52 -5.70 -9.84
N GLU A 121 2.73 -6.18 -10.78
CA GLU A 121 2.02 -5.36 -11.77
C GLU A 121 0.52 -5.51 -11.58
N ARG A 122 -0.22 -4.42 -11.81
CA ARG A 122 -1.69 -4.46 -11.83
C ARG A 122 -2.21 -3.57 -12.94
N LYS A 123 -3.18 -4.07 -13.71
CA LYS A 123 -3.88 -3.31 -14.74
C LYS A 123 -5.37 -3.50 -14.59
N PHE A 124 -6.13 -2.42 -14.60
CA PHE A 124 -7.59 -2.52 -14.51
C PHE A 124 -8.30 -1.37 -15.22
N VAL A 125 -9.55 -1.64 -15.59
CA VAL A 125 -10.49 -0.66 -16.13
C VAL A 125 -11.72 -0.69 -15.26
N VAL A 126 -12.12 0.48 -14.75
CA VAL A 126 -13.26 0.63 -13.84
C VAL A 126 -14.20 1.72 -14.32
N GLU A 127 -15.46 1.58 -13.94
CA GLU A 127 -16.54 2.54 -14.14
C GLU A 127 -17.05 2.99 -12.76
N PHE A 128 -16.99 4.30 -12.52
CA PHE A 128 -17.54 4.95 -11.33
C PHE A 128 -19.08 4.97 -11.38
N PRO A 129 -19.78 5.15 -10.25
CA PRO A 129 -21.25 5.19 -10.21
C PRO A 129 -21.91 6.20 -11.15
N LYS A 130 -21.25 7.33 -11.44
CA LYS A 130 -21.75 8.35 -12.39
C LYS A 130 -21.36 8.09 -13.86
N GLY A 131 -20.68 6.97 -14.15
CA GLY A 131 -20.38 6.50 -15.51
C GLY A 131 -19.00 6.88 -16.05
N GLU A 132 -18.21 7.68 -15.32
CA GLU A 132 -16.81 7.94 -15.70
C GLU A 132 -16.00 6.66 -15.65
N MET A 133 -15.10 6.49 -16.61
CA MET A 133 -14.24 5.33 -16.73
C MET A 133 -12.77 5.74 -16.71
N ILE A 134 -11.97 4.99 -15.96
CA ILE A 134 -10.51 5.12 -15.96
C ILE A 134 -9.86 3.78 -16.26
N GLU A 135 -8.70 3.84 -16.91
CA GLU A 135 -7.72 2.76 -16.96
C GLU A 135 -6.58 3.09 -16.00
N VAL A 136 -6.14 2.11 -15.24
CA VAL A 136 -5.01 2.23 -14.32
C VAL A 136 -4.01 1.12 -14.60
N GLU A 137 -2.73 1.50 -14.57
CA GLU A 137 -1.59 0.59 -14.61
C GLU A 137 -0.67 0.89 -13.43
N THR A 138 -0.34 -0.13 -12.66
CA THR A 138 0.58 -0.03 -11.52
C THR A 138 1.73 -1.00 -11.68
N PHE A 139 2.90 -0.58 -11.21
CA PHE A 139 4.12 -1.37 -11.18
C PHE A 139 4.87 -1.04 -9.90
N ARG A 140 5.19 -2.05 -9.09
CA ARG A 140 5.98 -1.84 -7.88
C ARG A 140 6.94 -2.99 -7.57
N PHE A 141 8.03 -2.64 -6.90
CA PHE A 141 9.02 -3.61 -6.44
C PHE A 141 9.81 -3.06 -5.25
N TYR A 142 10.47 -3.97 -4.54
CA TYR A 142 11.58 -3.63 -3.65
C TYR A 142 12.89 -3.92 -4.35
N SER A 143 13.80 -2.95 -4.34
CA SER A 143 15.10 -3.11 -4.99
C SER A 143 15.92 -4.19 -4.26
N MET A 144 16.43 -5.14 -5.05
CA MET A 144 17.37 -6.16 -4.57
C MET A 144 18.81 -5.61 -4.47
N VAL A 145 19.09 -4.47 -5.11
CA VAL A 145 20.44 -3.86 -5.16
C VAL A 145 20.59 -2.79 -4.07
N GLN A 146 19.57 -1.96 -3.88
CA GLN A 146 19.49 -0.95 -2.83
C GLN A 146 18.38 -1.37 -1.88
N ASP A 147 18.75 -2.13 -0.85
CA ASP A 147 17.82 -2.90 -0.02
C ASP A 147 16.85 -2.05 0.84
N GLU A 148 17.01 -0.73 0.82
CA GLU A 148 16.16 0.28 1.49
C GLU A 148 15.16 0.95 0.55
N ILE A 149 15.17 0.64 -0.75
CA ILE A 149 14.33 1.30 -1.75
C ILE A 149 13.15 0.42 -2.16
N GLY A 150 11.95 0.98 -2.02
CA GLY A 150 10.74 0.56 -2.73
C GLY A 150 10.41 1.56 -3.83
N VAL A 151 9.87 1.07 -4.95
CA VAL A 151 9.42 1.91 -6.08
C VAL A 151 7.98 1.57 -6.39
N LEU A 152 7.17 2.60 -6.61
CA LEU A 152 5.80 2.52 -7.12
C LEU A 152 5.66 3.47 -8.31
N ASP A 153 5.24 2.92 -9.45
CA ASP A 153 4.76 3.67 -10.61
C ASP A 153 3.26 3.42 -10.73
N TYR A 154 2.48 4.50 -10.83
CA TYR A 154 1.02 4.46 -10.85
C TYR A 154 0.49 5.41 -11.92
N LYS A 155 -0.15 4.85 -12.94
CA LYS A 155 -0.63 5.58 -14.13
C LYS A 155 -2.13 5.55 -14.17
N ILE A 156 -2.74 6.69 -14.49
CA ILE A 156 -4.19 6.85 -14.62
C ILE A 156 -4.47 7.47 -15.97
N LYS A 157 -5.47 6.92 -16.65
CA LYS A 157 -5.98 7.44 -17.92
C LYS A 157 -7.49 7.59 -17.85
N ALA A 158 -8.03 8.77 -18.15
CA ALA A 158 -9.47 8.95 -18.33
C ALA A 158 -9.91 8.43 -19.70
N LEU A 159 -10.94 7.59 -19.74
CA LEU A 159 -11.34 6.87 -20.95
C LEU A 159 -12.52 7.49 -21.71
N ASN A 160 -13.43 8.17 -21.00
CA ASN A 160 -14.68 8.66 -21.58
C ASN A 160 -15.15 10.00 -20.98
N PHE A 161 -14.24 10.72 -20.31
CA PHE A 161 -14.59 11.96 -19.63
C PHE A 161 -13.40 12.92 -19.56
N SER A 162 -13.73 14.20 -19.48
CA SER A 162 -12.83 15.25 -19.00
C SER A 162 -13.41 15.84 -17.72
N GLY A 163 -12.58 16.13 -16.73
CA GLY A 163 -13.08 16.52 -15.41
C GLY A 163 -11.98 16.82 -14.42
N LYS A 164 -12.28 16.60 -13.13
CA LYS A 164 -11.34 16.80 -12.03
C LYS A 164 -10.84 15.45 -11.52
N ILE A 165 -9.54 15.37 -11.27
CA ILE A 165 -8.92 14.27 -10.55
C ILE A 165 -8.11 14.83 -9.38
N GLN A 166 -8.16 14.15 -8.25
CA GLN A 166 -7.25 14.39 -7.14
C GLN A 166 -6.48 13.10 -6.86
N VAL A 167 -5.16 13.22 -6.80
CA VAL A 167 -4.25 12.14 -6.40
C VAL A 167 -3.61 12.54 -5.09
N GLU A 168 -3.86 11.77 -4.03
CA GLU A 168 -3.21 11.91 -2.73
C GLU A 168 -2.21 10.76 -2.57
N SER A 169 -0.92 11.09 -2.40
CA SER A 169 0.13 10.14 -2.02
C SER A 169 0.33 10.17 -0.51
N ILE A 170 0.21 9.02 0.13
CA ILE A 170 0.11 8.90 1.59
C ILE A 170 1.28 8.09 2.13
N LEU A 171 1.96 8.68 3.11
CA LEU A 171 2.92 8.02 3.97
C LEU A 171 2.33 7.91 5.37
N ASP A 172 1.92 6.70 5.76
CA ASP A 172 1.13 6.49 6.98
C ASP A 172 1.77 5.46 7.92
N PHE A 173 2.14 5.90 9.11
CA PHE A 173 2.65 5.08 10.21
C PHE A 173 1.57 4.72 11.24
N ASN A 174 0.32 5.17 11.07
CA ASN A 174 -0.81 4.80 11.92
C ASN A 174 -1.34 3.39 11.57
N VAL A 175 -0.44 2.41 11.62
CA VAL A 175 -0.71 1.02 11.26
C VAL A 175 -1.02 0.18 12.50
N ARG A 176 -1.82 -0.87 12.29
CA ARG A 176 -2.20 -1.82 13.34
C ARG A 176 -1.82 -3.24 12.95
N ASN A 177 -1.54 -4.05 13.97
CA ASN A 177 -1.38 -5.49 13.85
C ASN A 177 -2.72 -6.16 14.16
N ARG A 178 -3.27 -6.91 13.20
CA ARG A 178 -4.54 -7.64 13.36
C ARG A 178 -4.48 -8.64 14.53
N ASP A 179 -3.30 -9.19 14.77
CA ASP A 179 -3.03 -10.23 15.75
C ASP A 179 -2.53 -9.67 17.10
N ALA A 180 -2.66 -8.37 17.38
CA ALA A 180 -2.26 -7.80 18.67
C ALA A 180 -3.02 -8.45 19.84
N ASN A 181 -2.31 -8.92 20.88
CA ASN A 181 -2.95 -9.67 21.97
C ASN A 181 -3.91 -8.82 22.81
N TYR A 182 -3.67 -7.50 22.85
CA TYR A 182 -4.37 -6.53 23.68
C TYR A 182 -4.77 -5.25 22.91
N ASP A 183 -4.93 -5.36 21.59
CA ASP A 183 -5.33 -4.24 20.70
C ASP A 183 -4.45 -2.97 20.81
N GLU A 184 -3.21 -3.14 21.25
CA GLU A 184 -2.24 -2.06 21.40
C GLU A 184 -1.64 -1.65 20.05
N VAL A 185 -1.50 -0.33 19.82
CA VAL A 185 -0.63 0.21 18.75
C VAL A 185 0.83 0.13 19.22
N PHE A 186 1.69 -0.54 18.44
CA PHE A 186 3.07 -0.83 18.85
C PHE A 186 4.08 0.30 18.60
N TRP A 187 3.68 1.32 17.86
CA TRP A 187 4.50 2.45 17.45
C TRP A 187 4.16 3.73 18.21
N THR A 188 5.17 4.54 18.47
CA THR A 188 5.07 5.90 18.99
C THR A 188 5.63 6.86 17.94
N PRO A 189 4.90 7.93 17.56
CA PRO A 189 5.44 8.96 16.67
C PRO A 189 6.68 9.62 17.26
N ILE A 190 7.69 9.86 16.43
CA ILE A 190 8.89 10.63 16.81
C ILE A 190 8.96 11.92 16.01
N LYS A 191 8.79 11.86 14.69
CA LYS A 191 8.92 13.04 13.82
C LYS A 191 8.23 12.87 12.48
N GLU A 192 7.63 13.95 12.02
CA GLU A 192 7.12 14.16 10.68
C GLU A 192 7.82 15.38 10.07
N SER A 193 8.22 15.31 8.79
CA SER A 193 8.73 16.48 8.09
C SER A 193 8.55 16.37 6.58
N VAL A 194 8.46 17.52 5.93
CA VAL A 194 8.37 17.63 4.47
C VAL A 194 9.44 18.58 3.95
N HIS A 195 10.02 18.25 2.80
CA HIS A 195 10.96 19.13 2.11
C HIS A 195 10.90 18.90 0.60
N GLN A 196 10.48 19.92 -0.15
CA GLN A 196 10.24 19.85 -1.59
C GLN A 196 9.27 18.70 -1.92
N ASN A 197 9.76 17.69 -2.65
CA ASN A 197 9.01 16.52 -3.07
C ASN A 197 9.05 15.36 -2.06
N ASN A 198 9.75 15.54 -0.94
CA ASN A 198 10.02 14.49 0.02
C ASN A 198 9.15 14.64 1.27
N ALA A 199 8.64 13.53 1.79
CA ALA A 199 8.17 13.42 3.17
C ALA A 199 9.03 12.44 3.94
N LEU A 200 9.06 12.60 5.26
CA LEU A 200 9.72 11.72 6.21
C LEU A 200 8.81 11.53 7.42
N VAL A 201 8.58 10.27 7.79
CA VAL A 201 7.99 9.88 9.06
C VAL A 201 8.98 9.01 9.84
N ILE A 202 9.07 9.24 11.15
CA ILE A 202 9.89 8.45 12.07
C ILE A 202 9.00 7.98 13.22
N ALA A 203 9.05 6.69 13.51
CA ALA A 203 8.39 6.09 14.65
C ALA A 203 9.34 5.18 15.44
N GLU A 204 9.04 5.00 16.72
CA GLU A 204 9.78 4.14 17.64
C GLU A 204 8.85 3.07 18.22
N THR A 205 9.31 1.82 18.28
CA THR A 205 8.58 0.75 18.95
C THR A 205 8.56 0.97 20.47
N LYS A 206 7.40 0.86 21.12
CA LYS A 206 7.25 1.20 22.55
C LYS A 206 8.13 0.43 23.54
N LYS A 207 8.43 -0.85 23.27
CA LYS A 207 9.14 -1.73 24.22
C LYS A 207 10.59 -2.01 23.85
N THR A 208 10.90 -2.06 22.57
CA THR A 208 12.23 -2.42 22.04
C THR A 208 13.04 -1.21 21.58
N ALA A 209 12.44 -0.01 21.54
CA ALA A 209 13.07 1.23 21.12
C ALA A 209 13.72 1.19 19.71
N PHE A 210 13.28 0.28 18.84
CA PHE A 210 13.65 0.31 17.43
C PHE A 210 13.07 1.56 16.79
N ARG A 211 13.93 2.36 16.14
CA ARG A 211 13.52 3.52 15.36
C ARG A 211 13.49 3.17 13.89
N VAL A 212 12.37 3.47 13.25
CA VAL A 212 12.20 3.30 11.80
C VAL A 212 11.89 4.65 11.21
N ALA A 213 12.69 5.03 10.22
CA ALA A 213 12.47 6.19 9.38
C ALA A 213 12.03 5.71 8.00
N CYS A 214 10.97 6.31 7.46
CA CYS A 214 10.56 6.10 6.09
C CYS A 214 10.44 7.45 5.40
N ALA A 215 11.13 7.58 4.27
CA ALA A 215 11.02 8.74 3.42
C ALA A 215 10.40 8.34 2.08
N VAL A 216 9.53 9.20 1.54
CA VAL A 216 8.96 9.04 0.21
C VAL A 216 9.30 10.28 -0.61
N ASN A 217 9.69 10.06 -1.87
CA ASN A 217 9.75 11.10 -2.88
C ASN A 217 8.60 10.87 -3.86
N SER A 218 7.65 11.78 -3.90
CA SER A 218 6.51 11.67 -4.84
C SER A 218 6.75 12.59 -6.02
N ILE A 219 6.56 12.10 -7.24
CA ILE A 219 6.64 12.92 -8.45
C ILE A 219 5.34 12.71 -9.22
N PHE A 220 4.70 13.82 -9.61
CA PHE A 220 3.48 13.79 -10.39
C PHE A 220 3.77 14.25 -11.81
N ILE A 221 3.43 13.41 -12.79
CA ILE A 221 3.63 13.69 -14.20
C ILE A 221 2.28 13.71 -14.90
N ALA A 222 1.95 14.84 -15.52
CA ALA A 222 0.76 15.02 -16.34
C ALA A 222 1.19 15.35 -17.77
N ASN A 223 0.73 14.58 -18.76
CA ASN A 223 1.07 14.80 -20.18
C ASN A 223 2.59 15.01 -20.41
N LYS A 224 3.41 14.14 -19.79
CA LYS A 224 4.89 14.18 -19.84
C LYS A 224 5.55 15.42 -19.20
N THR A 225 4.78 16.20 -18.44
CA THR A 225 5.26 17.39 -17.72
C THR A 225 5.21 17.14 -16.22
N ASP A 226 6.28 17.49 -15.51
CA ASP A 226 6.30 17.48 -14.05
C ASP A 226 5.38 18.58 -13.50
N VAL A 227 4.36 18.17 -12.76
CA VAL A 227 3.37 19.04 -12.11
C VAL A 227 3.44 18.97 -10.58
N SER A 228 4.55 18.44 -10.04
CA SER A 228 4.74 18.23 -8.60
C SER A 228 4.68 19.53 -7.79
N ASN A 229 4.98 20.67 -8.41
CA ASN A 229 4.89 22.00 -7.79
C ASN A 229 3.44 22.47 -7.54
N GLN A 230 2.44 21.79 -8.12
CA GLN A 230 1.02 22.07 -7.91
C GLN A 230 0.44 21.28 -6.74
N ALA A 231 1.19 20.32 -6.21
CA ALA A 231 0.75 19.47 -5.11
C ALA A 231 0.98 20.15 -3.74
N ASN A 232 0.02 19.98 -2.83
CA ASN A 232 0.08 20.51 -1.47
C ASN A 232 0.39 19.42 -0.46
N TRP A 233 1.02 19.79 0.64
CA TRP A 233 1.25 18.89 1.77
C TRP A 233 0.14 19.02 2.80
N GLU A 234 -0.34 17.89 3.29
CA GLU A 234 -1.23 17.78 4.44
C GLU A 234 -0.54 16.90 5.50
N GLN A 235 -0.60 17.31 6.76
CA GLN A 235 0.06 16.61 7.86
C GLN A 235 -0.94 16.29 8.96
N ALA A 236 -0.87 15.06 9.45
CA ALA A 236 -1.56 14.59 10.64
C ALA A 236 -0.57 13.78 11.50
N PRO A 237 -0.88 13.49 12.77
CA PRO A 237 -0.01 12.64 13.60
C PRO A 237 0.25 11.30 12.91
N GLN A 238 1.53 10.93 12.73
CA GLN A 238 2.01 9.72 12.05
C GLN A 238 1.66 9.60 10.56
N LYS A 239 1.05 10.61 9.93
CA LYS A 239 0.61 10.55 8.54
C LYS A 239 0.97 11.85 7.80
N ILE A 240 1.64 11.71 6.67
CA ILE A 240 1.89 12.81 5.74
C ILE A 240 1.25 12.45 4.40
N SER A 241 0.49 13.39 3.85
CA SER A 241 -0.16 13.26 2.55
C SER A 241 0.31 14.35 1.61
N ARG A 242 0.52 13.98 0.34
CA ARG A 242 0.78 14.91 -0.75
C ARG A 242 -0.35 14.89 -1.76
N VAL A 243 -1.10 15.98 -1.83
CA VAL A 243 -2.37 16.08 -2.57
C VAL A 243 -2.17 16.90 -3.84
N LEU A 244 -2.40 16.30 -5.00
CA LEU A 244 -2.44 16.98 -6.29
C LEU A 244 -3.88 17.01 -6.82
N PRO A 245 -4.60 18.13 -6.68
CA PRO A 245 -5.82 18.38 -7.43
C PRO A 245 -5.48 18.90 -8.83
N MET A 246 -6.04 18.31 -9.88
CA MET A 246 -5.83 18.77 -11.26
C MET A 246 -7.02 18.46 -12.17
N ALA A 247 -7.03 19.10 -13.35
CA ALA A 247 -7.93 18.71 -14.43
C ALA A 247 -7.35 17.52 -15.20
N ILE A 248 -8.22 16.59 -15.59
CA ILE A 248 -7.89 15.47 -16.47
C ILE A 248 -8.71 15.59 -17.75
N GLN A 249 -8.10 15.28 -18.89
CA GLN A 249 -8.78 15.22 -20.18
C GLN A 249 -8.94 13.76 -20.59
N GLU A 250 -9.95 13.50 -21.42
CA GLU A 250 -10.12 12.20 -22.04
C GLU A 250 -8.93 11.91 -22.97
N GLY A 251 -8.36 10.70 -22.84
CA GLY A 251 -7.29 10.22 -23.73
C GLY A 251 -5.91 10.12 -23.13
#